data_AF-A0A2G9NT96-F1
#
_entry.id   AF-A0A2G9NT96-F1
#
_cell.length_a   1.000
_cell.length_b   1.000
_cell.length_c   1.000
_cell.angle_alpha   90.00
_cell.angle_beta   90.00
_cell.angle_gamma   90.00
#
_symmetry.space_group_name_H-M   'P 1'
#
loop_
_entity.id
_entity.type
_entity.pdbx_description
1 polymer ?
#
loop_
_entity_poly.entity_id
_entity_poly.type
_entity_poly.pdbx_seq_one_letter_code
_entity_poly.pdbx_strand_id
1 'polypeptide(L)'
;MHVELIGSRIANIDSEETRIAFDAINIPEIKSQIKENIIEITDEQAEKWMTGEDLQIETNSNKKYIVIKNKDDLLGVGKIQGTFIKNYVPKERRAR
;
A
#
# COMPACT_ATOMS: atom_id res chain seq x y z
N MET A 1 1.24 -29.76 -16.26
CA MET A 1 1.53 -28.76 -15.22
C MET A 1 0.84 -27.47 -15.64
N HIS A 2 -0.14 -27.00 -14.88
CA HIS A 2 -0.74 -25.68 -15.12
C HIS A 2 -0.06 -24.70 -14.18
N VAL A 3 0.53 -23.64 -14.73
CA VAL A 3 1.24 -22.62 -13.97
C VAL A 3 0.51 -21.30 -14.16
N GLU A 4 -0.05 -20.75 -13.08
CA GLU A 4 -0.81 -19.50 -13.13
C GLU A 4 0.08 -18.26 -13.18
N LEU A 5 1.25 -18.31 -12.54
CA LEU A 5 2.23 -17.23 -12.57
C LEU A 5 3.64 -17.76 -12.29
N ILE A 6 4.61 -17.29 -13.07
CA ILE A 6 6.04 -17.37 -12.76
C ILE A 6 6.54 -15.93 -12.65
N GLY A 7 6.96 -15.54 -11.45
CA GLY A 7 7.39 -14.17 -11.14
C GLY A 7 6.47 -13.49 -10.12
N SER A 8 6.52 -12.16 -10.06
CA SER A 8 5.69 -11.34 -9.17
C SER A 8 4.91 -10.31 -9.97
N ARG A 9 3.66 -10.07 -9.58
CA ARG A 9 2.88 -8.96 -10.13
C ARG A 9 3.45 -7.66 -9.56
N ILE A 10 3.97 -6.79 -10.41
CA ILE A 10 4.64 -5.54 -9.98
C ILE A 10 3.64 -4.43 -9.67
N ALA A 11 2.67 -4.22 -10.56
CA ALA A 11 1.68 -3.16 -10.41
C ALA A 11 0.36 -3.53 -11.08
N ASN A 12 -0.69 -2.79 -10.73
CA ASN A 12 -1.94 -2.74 -11.47
C ASN A 12 -2.10 -1.33 -12.02
N ILE A 13 -2.35 -1.22 -13.32
CA ILE A 13 -2.62 0.06 -13.99
C ILE A 13 -4.14 0.22 -13.99
N ASP A 14 -4.64 1.22 -13.27
CA ASP A 14 -6.02 1.70 -13.40
C ASP A 14 -6.03 2.83 -14.45
N SER A 15 -7.22 3.12 -14.99
CA SER A 15 -7.54 4.11 -16.04
C SER A 15 -6.72 5.42 -16.02
N GLU A 16 -6.30 5.92 -14.85
CA GLU A 16 -5.53 7.17 -14.72
C GLU A 16 -4.33 7.08 -13.76
N GLU A 17 -4.20 6.02 -12.95
CA GLU A 17 -3.11 5.90 -11.97
C GLU A 17 -2.62 4.45 -11.80
N THR A 18 -1.35 4.32 -11.44
CA THR A 18 -0.71 3.02 -11.20
C THR A 18 -0.65 2.72 -9.71
N ARG A 19 -1.12 1.53 -9.32
CA ARG A 19 -1.00 1.01 -7.96
C ARG A 19 0.04 -0.11 -7.93
N ILE A 20 1.14 0.10 -7.21
CA ILE A 20 2.14 -0.94 -6.93
C ILE A 20 1.45 -2.10 -6.18
N ALA A 21 1.78 -3.33 -6.54
CA ALA A 21 1.26 -4.52 -5.86
C ALA A 21 1.85 -4.64 -4.46
N PHE A 22 1.08 -5.22 -3.54
CA PHE A 22 1.45 -5.33 -2.13
C PHE A 22 2.82 -6.00 -1.92
N ASP A 23 3.05 -7.16 -2.54
CA ASP A 23 4.33 -7.88 -2.37
C ASP A 23 5.50 -7.19 -3.11
N ALA A 24 5.22 -6.44 -4.18
CA ALA A 24 6.25 -5.79 -4.98
C ALA A 24 6.85 -4.54 -4.30
N ILE A 25 6.08 -3.86 -3.44
CA ILE A 25 6.49 -2.60 -2.82
C ILE A 25 7.76 -2.75 -1.95
N ASN A 26 7.98 -3.94 -1.40
CA ASN A 26 9.10 -4.24 -0.51
C ASN A 26 10.29 -4.89 -1.24
N ILE A 27 10.21 -5.09 -2.55
CA ILE A 27 11.38 -5.49 -3.36
C ILE A 27 12.43 -4.37 -3.25
N PRO A 28 13.69 -4.63 -2.83
CA PRO A 28 14.68 -3.59 -2.53
C PRO A 28 14.88 -2.56 -3.66
N GLU A 29 14.92 -3.03 -4.89
CA GLU A 29 15.10 -2.21 -6.09
C GLU A 29 13.90 -1.27 -6.35
N ILE A 30 12.71 -1.67 -5.90
CA ILE A 30 11.48 -0.88 -5.98
C ILE A 30 11.36 0.05 -4.77
N LYS A 31 11.55 -0.47 -3.56
CA LYS A 31 11.48 0.27 -2.28
C LYS A 31 12.39 1.51 -2.32
N SER A 32 13.61 1.36 -2.86
CA SER A 32 14.59 2.46 -2.96
C SER A 32 14.16 3.62 -3.89
N GLN A 33 13.22 3.36 -4.81
CA GLN A 33 12.70 4.36 -5.74
C GLN A 33 11.46 5.10 -5.20
N ILE A 34 10.82 4.59 -4.16
CA ILE A 34 9.64 5.21 -3.55
C ILE A 34 10.11 6.30 -2.58
N LYS A 35 10.09 7.55 -3.06
CA LYS A 35 10.57 8.73 -2.30
C LYS A 35 9.49 9.76 -2.02
N GLU A 36 8.35 9.65 -2.70
CA GLU A 36 7.28 10.65 -2.68
C GLU A 36 5.92 9.99 -2.44
N ASN A 37 4.96 10.80 -2.01
CA ASN A 37 3.58 10.36 -1.79
C ASN A 37 3.49 9.18 -0.81
N ILE A 38 4.21 9.35 0.30
CA ILE A 38 4.29 8.42 1.43
C ILE A 38 3.65 9.11 2.62
N ILE A 39 2.84 8.38 3.37
CA ILE A 39 2.38 8.79 4.68
C ILE A 39 2.98 7.87 5.75
N GLU A 40 3.57 8.50 6.76
CA GLU A 40 4.07 7.79 7.93
C GLU A 40 2.98 7.70 8.99
N ILE A 41 2.74 6.50 9.51
CA ILE A 41 1.68 6.20 10.47
C ILE A 41 2.26 5.68 11.78
N THR A 42 1.52 5.86 12.88
CA THR A 42 1.93 5.37 14.20
C THR A 42 1.86 3.84 14.28
N ASP A 43 2.51 3.25 15.29
CA ASP A 43 2.47 1.80 15.51
C ASP A 43 1.02 1.30 15.73
N GLU A 44 0.19 2.05 16.46
CA GLU A 44 -1.22 1.73 16.66
C GLU A 44 -2.02 1.75 15.35
N GLN A 45 -1.74 2.73 14.48
CA GLN A 45 -2.34 2.80 13.15
C GLN A 45 -1.85 1.67 12.26
N ALA A 46 -0.58 1.28 12.38
CA ALA A 46 0.02 0.18 11.63
C ALA A 46 -0.64 -1.16 11.99
N GLU A 47 -0.92 -1.41 13.27
CA GLU A 47 -1.68 -2.60 13.69
C GLU A 47 -3.05 -2.66 13.03
N LYS A 48 -3.84 -1.58 13.12
CA LYS A 48 -5.15 -1.45 12.45
C LYS A 48 -5.06 -1.59 10.93
N TRP A 49 -4.03 -1.02 10.34
CA TRP A 49 -3.78 -1.15 8.91
C TRP A 49 -3.52 -2.61 8.50
N MET A 50 -2.71 -3.33 9.28
CA MET A 50 -2.37 -4.72 8.99
C MET A 50 -3.53 -5.69 9.25
N THR A 51 -4.50 -5.36 10.11
CA THR A 51 -5.75 -6.12 10.26
C THR A 51 -6.77 -5.83 9.14
N GLY A 52 -6.49 -4.83 8.30
CA GLY A 52 -7.30 -4.48 7.13
C GLY A 52 -8.29 -3.34 7.37
N GLU A 53 -8.12 -2.56 8.44
CA GLU A 53 -8.94 -1.38 8.75
C GLU A 53 -8.51 -0.16 7.93
N ASP A 54 -9.50 0.68 7.62
CA ASP A 54 -9.31 1.96 6.96
C ASP A 54 -8.78 3.00 7.97
N LEU A 55 -7.92 3.91 7.52
CA LEU A 55 -7.35 4.94 8.39
C LEU A 55 -8.10 6.26 8.20
N GLN A 56 -8.63 6.82 9.28
CA GLN A 56 -9.25 8.15 9.29
C GLN A 56 -8.18 9.24 9.31
N ILE A 57 -7.52 9.43 8.18
CA ILE A 57 -6.48 10.42 7.98
C ILE A 57 -6.80 11.23 6.74
N GLU A 58 -6.89 12.54 6.91
CA GLU A 58 -6.96 13.50 5.81
C GLU A 58 -5.56 13.73 5.23
N THR A 59 -5.48 13.73 3.90
CA THR A 59 -4.25 14.01 3.18
C THR A 59 -4.48 15.08 2.13
N ASN A 60 -3.51 15.98 1.99
CA ASN A 60 -3.50 17.02 0.97
C ASN A 60 -2.94 16.49 -0.37
N SER A 61 -2.65 15.19 -0.48
CA SER A 61 -2.17 14.60 -1.73
C SER A 61 -3.27 14.64 -2.80
N ASN A 62 -2.91 15.08 -4.00
CA ASN A 62 -3.79 15.08 -5.17
C ASN A 62 -3.79 13.74 -5.93
N LYS A 63 -3.13 12.71 -5.37
CA LYS A 63 -3.04 11.37 -5.95
C LYS A 63 -4.19 10.49 -5.45
N LYS A 64 -4.56 9.49 -6.23
CA LYS A 64 -5.57 8.48 -5.86
C LYS A 64 -5.01 7.44 -4.89
N TYR A 65 -3.72 7.13 -5.02
CA TYR A 65 -3.03 6.18 -4.15
C TYR A 65 -1.96 6.84 -3.29
N ILE A 66 -1.66 6.28 -2.13
CA ILE A 66 -0.61 6.75 -1.23
C ILE A 66 0.11 5.57 -0.59
N VAL A 67 1.42 5.65 -0.43
CA VAL A 67 2.21 4.60 0.22
C VAL A 67 2.09 4.74 1.73
N ILE A 68 1.83 3.63 2.43
CA ILE A 68 1.77 3.59 3.89
C ILE A 68 3.11 3.12 4.42
N LYS A 69 3.69 3.87 5.35
CA LYS A 69 4.98 3.58 5.96
C LYS A 69 4.86 3.62 7.48
N ASN A 70 5.54 2.70 8.15
CA ASN A 70 5.78 2.79 9.59
C ASN A 70 7.27 2.53 9.81
N LYS A 71 7.97 3.49 10.43
CA LYS A 71 9.42 3.42 10.66
C LYS A 71 10.19 3.16 9.37
N ASP A 72 10.81 2.00 9.18
CA ASP A 72 11.60 1.67 7.99
C ASP A 72 10.82 0.80 6.98
N ASP A 73 9.60 0.40 7.30
CA ASP A 73 8.82 -0.57 6.54
C ASP A 73 7.70 0.07 5.72
N LEU A 74 7.57 -0.38 4.46
CA LEU A 74 6.45 -0.02 3.60
C LEU A 74 5.36 -1.06 3.80
N LEU A 75 4.24 -0.62 4.37
CA LEU A 75 3.09 -1.47 4.72
C LEU A 75 2.08 -1.59 3.58
N GLY A 76 2.51 -1.26 2.36
CA GLY A 76 1.68 -1.31 1.16
C GLY A 76 1.20 0.07 0.72
N VAL A 77 0.07 0.06 0.02
CA VAL A 77 -0.53 1.25 -0.59
C VAL A 77 -1.96 1.37 -0.07
N GLY A 78 -2.44 2.58 0.15
CA GLY A 78 -3.84 2.90 0.39
C GLY A 78 -4.45 3.71 -0.74
N LYS A 79 -5.78 3.75 -0.81
CA LYS A 79 -6.50 4.64 -1.72
C LYS A 79 -7.05 5.82 -0.94
N ILE A 80 -6.76 7.03 -1.38
CA ILE A 80 -7.25 8.26 -0.78
C ILE A 80 -8.73 8.42 -1.11
N GLN A 81 -9.55 8.68 -0.09
CA GLN A 81 -11.01 8.82 -0.18
C GLN A 81 -11.49 9.98 0.68
N GLY A 82 -11.17 11.20 0.26
CA GLY A 82 -11.55 12.42 0.99
C GLY A 82 -10.95 12.46 2.39
N THR A 83 -11.72 12.04 3.39
CA THR A 83 -11.38 12.10 4.81
C THR A 83 -10.67 10.86 5.36
N PHE A 84 -10.52 9.81 4.54
CA PHE A 84 -9.89 8.57 4.98
C PHE A 84 -9.04 7.92 3.88
N ILE A 85 -8.19 6.99 4.31
CA ILE A 85 -7.38 6.15 3.45
C ILE A 85 -7.94 4.72 3.51
N LYS A 86 -8.47 4.26 2.38
CA LYS A 86 -8.99 2.90 2.23
C LYS A 86 -7.85 1.89 2.21
N ASN A 87 -8.03 0.81 2.96
CA ASN A 87 -7.12 -0.31 3.08
C ASN A 87 -7.04 -1.16 1.81
N TYR A 88 -5.82 -1.45 1.36
CA TYR A 88 -5.53 -2.35 0.24
C TYR A 88 -4.58 -3.50 0.62
N VAL A 89 -4.42 -3.78 1.92
CA VAL A 89 -3.76 -5.01 2.40
C VAL A 89 -4.61 -6.21 1.95
N PRO A 90 -4.03 -7.15 1.18
CA PRO A 90 -4.74 -8.34 0.70
C PRO A 90 -5.34 -9.11 1.87
N LYS A 91 -6.57 -9.61 1.73
CA LYS A 91 -7.29 -10.31 2.81
C LYS A 91 -6.49 -11.48 3.39
N GLU A 92 -5.77 -12.20 2.54
CA GLU A 92 -4.91 -13.33 2.92
C GLU A 92 -3.64 -12.93 3.67
N ARG A 93 -3.23 -11.66 3.61
CA ARG A 93 -2.03 -11.11 4.27
C ARG A 93 -2.35 -10.35 5.56
N ARG A 94 -3.63 -10.25 5.94
CA ARG A 94 -4.02 -9.50 7.13
C ARG A 94 -3.58 -10.23 8.39
N ALA A 95 -3.03 -9.48 9.34
CA ALA A 95 -2.73 -9.99 10.67
C ALA A 95 -4.03 -10.44 11.35
N ARG A 96 -4.00 -11.62 11.97
CA ARG A 96 -5.13 -12.20 12.72
C ARG A 96 -4.89 -12.07 14.20
#